data_AF-A0A1G6ZA83-F1
#
_entry.id   AF-A0A1G6ZA83-F1
#
_cell.length_a   1.000
_cell.length_b   1.000
_cell.length_c   1.000
_cell.angle_alpha   90.00
_cell.angle_beta   90.00
_cell.angle_gamma   90.00
#
_symmetry.space_group_name_H-M   'P 1'
#
loop_
_entity.id
_entity.type
_entity.pdbx_description
1 polymer ?
#
loop_
_entity_poly.entity_id
_entity_poly.type
_entity_poly.pdbx_seq_one_letter_code
_entity_poly.pdbx_strand_id
1 'polypeptide(L)'
;MLTLLFGCTGKPQETVQTEEKPQSPAVASKHPDAPKPRYEKGLLYENQNFSSYIDEVKRGAGVISFTLEVNDRLDIWNLDDTKFGEIVMNEDLTYFTLNLPKKVIARKLIPENDFAAFEFDAEKPEPDAKYLFIYVNREKRKVEKKGTHFAFTAWK
;
A
#
# COMPACT_ATOMS: atom_id res chain seq x y z
N MET A 1 34.73 -65.75 -23.03
CA MET A 1 34.82 -65.09 -24.36
C MET A 1 34.49 -63.63 -24.15
N LEU A 2 35.42 -62.77 -24.55
CA LEU A 2 35.31 -61.34 -24.82
C LEU A 2 34.81 -60.37 -23.73
N THR A 3 35.81 -59.68 -23.17
CA THR A 3 35.86 -58.30 -22.69
C THR A 3 35.05 -57.31 -23.54
N LEU A 4 34.38 -56.35 -22.89
CA LEU A 4 34.37 -54.96 -23.37
C LEU A 4 34.17 -53.99 -22.20
N LEU A 5 35.25 -53.26 -21.93
CA LEU A 5 35.38 -52.06 -21.11
C LEU A 5 34.93 -50.85 -21.94
N PHE A 6 34.23 -49.90 -21.33
CA PHE A 6 34.34 -48.43 -21.46
C PHE A 6 33.46 -47.88 -20.32
N GLY A 7 33.88 -47.04 -19.35
CA GLY A 7 34.98 -46.09 -19.33
C GLY A 7 34.42 -44.67 -19.44
N CYS A 8 33.90 -44.09 -18.35
CA CYS A 8 33.76 -42.64 -18.19
C CYS A 8 34.03 -42.25 -16.73
N THR A 9 35.21 -41.65 -16.51
CA THR A 9 35.61 -40.92 -15.31
C THR A 9 35.06 -39.49 -15.38
N GLY A 10 34.44 -39.02 -14.30
CA GLY A 10 34.04 -37.62 -14.12
C GLY A 10 33.88 -37.31 -12.63
N LYS A 11 34.67 -36.34 -12.14
CA LYS A 11 34.83 -35.99 -10.71
C LYS A 11 33.56 -35.33 -10.11
N PRO A 12 33.36 -35.39 -8.77
CA PRO A 12 32.32 -34.64 -8.09
C PRO A 12 32.68 -33.15 -8.02
N GLN A 13 31.77 -32.29 -8.45
CA GLN A 13 31.90 -30.84 -8.36
C GLN A 13 30.99 -30.32 -7.24
N GLU A 14 31.63 -29.87 -6.17
CA GLU A 14 31.06 -29.11 -5.07
C GLU A 14 30.94 -27.64 -5.51
N THR A 15 29.75 -27.05 -5.47
CA THR A 15 29.60 -25.58 -5.59
C THR A 15 28.35 -25.10 -4.85
N VAL A 16 28.59 -24.63 -3.63
CA VAL A 16 28.21 -23.33 -3.04
C VAL A 16 26.88 -22.70 -3.49
N GLN A 17 25.99 -22.54 -2.50
CA GLN A 17 24.83 -21.65 -2.50
C GLN A 17 25.26 -20.18 -2.71
N THR A 18 24.53 -19.45 -3.55
CA THR A 18 24.44 -17.98 -3.48
C THR A 18 23.03 -17.58 -3.92
N GLU A 19 22.32 -16.88 -3.03
CA GLU A 19 21.05 -16.22 -3.29
C GLU A 19 21.23 -15.12 -4.35
N GLU A 20 20.57 -15.27 -5.51
CA GLU A 20 20.37 -14.18 -6.46
C GLU A 20 19.17 -13.34 -6.04
N LYS A 21 19.46 -12.08 -5.71
CA LYS A 21 18.51 -10.97 -5.58
C LYS A 21 17.79 -10.77 -6.94
N PRO A 22 16.46 -10.63 -7.01
CA PRO A 22 15.79 -10.38 -8.28
C PRO A 22 16.13 -8.98 -8.82
N GLN A 23 16.96 -8.93 -9.87
CA GLN A 23 17.09 -7.75 -10.74
C GLN A 23 15.87 -7.68 -11.66
N SER A 24 15.00 -6.71 -11.40
CA SER A 24 13.97 -6.30 -12.36
C SER A 24 14.63 -5.60 -13.56
N PRO A 25 14.28 -5.91 -14.82
CA PRO A 25 14.90 -5.29 -15.98
C PRO A 25 14.27 -3.91 -16.21
N ALA A 26 14.97 -2.86 -15.80
CA ALA A 26 14.68 -1.50 -16.25
C ALA A 26 15.04 -1.39 -17.75
N VAL A 27 14.04 -1.47 -18.62
CA VAL A 27 14.18 -1.13 -20.04
C VAL A 27 14.43 0.38 -20.13
N ALA A 28 15.70 0.75 -20.30
CA ALA A 28 16.11 2.13 -20.50
C ALA A 28 15.68 2.61 -21.91
N SER A 29 14.56 3.33 -21.98
CA SER A 29 14.22 4.12 -23.16
C SER A 29 15.18 5.31 -23.25
N LYS A 30 16.04 5.32 -24.27
CA LYS A 30 16.91 6.45 -24.62
C LYS A 30 16.08 7.50 -25.36
N HIS A 31 15.41 8.37 -24.61
CA HIS A 31 15.00 9.68 -25.11
C HIS A 31 15.69 10.76 -24.27
N PRO A 32 16.56 11.61 -24.86
CA PRO A 32 17.38 12.57 -24.11
C PRO A 32 16.58 13.67 -23.42
N ASP A 33 15.29 13.83 -23.73
CA ASP A 33 14.39 14.82 -23.14
C ASP A 33 13.19 14.21 -22.39
N ALA A 34 13.21 12.91 -22.10
CA ALA A 34 12.21 12.35 -21.18
C ALA A 34 12.42 12.97 -19.78
N PRO A 35 11.39 13.58 -19.15
CA PRO A 35 11.51 14.06 -17.79
C PRO A 35 12.00 12.91 -16.91
N LYS A 36 13.12 13.11 -16.22
CA LYS A 36 13.62 12.13 -15.26
C LYS A 36 12.49 11.87 -14.24
N PRO A 37 12.14 10.62 -13.92
CA PRO A 37 11.13 10.35 -12.90
C PRO A 37 11.58 11.02 -11.60
N ARG A 38 10.81 12.01 -11.16
CA ARG A 38 11.07 12.73 -9.91
C ARG A 38 10.49 11.88 -8.79
N TYR A 39 11.31 11.01 -8.23
CA TYR A 39 10.95 10.32 -7.00
C TYR A 39 10.87 11.36 -5.87
N GLU A 40 9.65 11.84 -5.60
CA GLU A 40 9.38 12.66 -4.42
C GLU A 40 9.60 11.79 -3.17
N LYS A 41 10.32 12.33 -2.18
CA LYS A 41 10.58 11.62 -0.93
C LYS A 41 9.26 11.18 -0.30
N GLY A 42 9.12 9.88 -0.03
CA GLY A 42 7.93 9.32 0.61
C GLY A 42 6.76 9.02 -0.34
N LEU A 43 6.93 9.09 -1.67
CA LEU A 43 5.90 8.61 -2.59
C LEU A 43 5.61 7.12 -2.35
N LEU A 44 4.35 6.78 -2.11
CA LEU A 44 3.87 5.40 -1.92
C LEU A 44 3.20 4.85 -3.18
N TYR A 45 2.41 5.68 -3.86
CA TYR A 45 1.67 5.30 -5.05
C TYR A 45 1.39 6.55 -5.90
N GLU A 46 1.44 6.43 -7.23
CA GLU A 46 1.09 7.50 -8.16
C GLU A 46 0.46 6.92 -9.42
N ASN A 47 -0.64 7.54 -9.86
CA ASN A 47 -1.21 7.36 -11.19
C ASN A 47 -1.68 8.72 -11.75
N GLN A 48 -2.38 8.73 -12.88
CA GLN A 48 -2.85 9.97 -13.53
C GLN A 48 -3.81 10.81 -12.67
N ASN A 49 -4.55 10.17 -11.75
CA ASN A 49 -5.63 10.78 -10.98
C ASN A 49 -5.23 11.11 -9.54
N PHE A 50 -4.26 10.38 -8.99
CA PHE A 50 -4.01 10.34 -7.57
C PHE A 50 -2.56 10.00 -7.23
N SER A 51 -2.01 10.65 -6.21
CA SER A 51 -0.77 10.28 -5.57
C SER A 51 -0.90 10.20 -4.04
N SER A 52 -0.34 9.13 -3.45
CA SER A 52 -0.22 8.95 -2.01
C SER A 52 1.23 9.03 -1.56
N TYR A 53 1.41 9.63 -0.38
CA TYR A 53 2.72 9.82 0.23
C TYR A 53 2.69 9.42 1.70
N ILE A 54 3.81 8.90 2.20
CA ILE A 54 4.03 8.69 3.63
C ILE A 54 4.65 9.95 4.26
N ASP A 55 4.17 10.29 5.45
CA ASP A 55 4.83 11.23 6.35
C ASP A 55 5.67 10.46 7.38
N GLU A 56 6.91 10.90 7.60
CA GLU A 56 7.80 10.32 8.62
C GLU A 56 7.32 10.64 10.04
N VAL A 57 6.51 11.69 10.19
CA VAL A 57 5.93 12.09 11.48
C VAL A 57 4.76 11.17 11.84
N LYS A 58 4.81 10.59 13.05
CA LYS A 58 3.70 9.86 13.67
C LYS A 58 2.72 10.83 14.33
N ARG A 59 1.43 10.65 14.08
CA ARG A 59 0.33 11.43 14.71
C ARG A 59 -0.64 10.50 15.44
N GLY A 60 -1.38 11.08 16.38
CA GLY A 60 -2.33 10.35 17.20
C GLY A 60 -1.68 9.27 18.07
N ALA A 61 -2.47 8.27 18.43
CA ALA A 61 -2.09 7.20 19.35
C ALA A 61 -1.66 5.89 18.64
N GLY A 62 -1.91 5.76 17.33
CA GLY A 62 -1.57 4.54 16.59
C GLY A 62 -1.89 4.61 15.10
N VAL A 63 -1.87 3.44 14.46
CA VAL A 63 -2.37 3.22 13.10
C VAL A 63 -3.74 2.56 13.18
N ILE A 64 -4.68 3.05 12.39
CA ILE A 64 -5.88 2.30 12.03
C ILE A 64 -5.72 1.76 10.62
N SER A 65 -6.04 0.47 10.44
CA SER A 65 -6.09 -0.19 9.14
C SER A 65 -7.53 -0.51 8.81
N PHE A 66 -8.01 -0.03 7.68
CA PHE A 66 -9.33 -0.36 7.14
C PHE A 66 -9.21 -1.46 6.11
N THR A 67 -10.11 -2.43 6.21
CA THR A 67 -10.29 -3.49 5.22
C THR A 67 -11.65 -3.31 4.58
N LEU A 68 -11.70 -3.27 3.24
CA LEU A 68 -12.95 -3.16 2.50
C LEU A 68 -13.25 -4.48 1.79
N GLU A 69 -14.47 -4.96 1.95
CA GLU A 69 -15.03 -6.07 1.18
C GLU A 69 -15.62 -5.56 -0.15
N VAL A 70 -16.02 -6.47 -1.04
CA VAL A 70 -16.68 -6.11 -2.29
C VAL A 70 -17.94 -5.30 -2.00
N ASN A 71 -18.11 -4.18 -2.73
CA ASN A 71 -19.20 -3.22 -2.55
C ASN A 71 -19.15 -2.41 -1.24
N ASP A 72 -18.09 -2.54 -0.45
CA ASP A 72 -17.88 -1.64 0.69
C ASP A 72 -17.41 -0.26 0.24
N ARG A 73 -17.74 0.70 1.10
CA ARG A 73 -17.37 2.11 0.94
C ARG A 73 -16.87 2.67 2.26
N LEU A 74 -15.71 3.33 2.21
CA LEU A 74 -15.17 4.13 3.29
C LEU A 74 -15.39 5.61 3.01
N ASP A 75 -16.27 6.25 3.76
CA ASP A 75 -16.44 7.70 3.71
C ASP A 75 -15.53 8.41 4.71
N ILE A 76 -14.79 9.40 4.22
CA ILE A 76 -13.92 10.26 5.02
C ILE A 76 -14.54 11.65 5.07
N TRP A 77 -14.74 12.17 6.29
CA TRP A 77 -15.38 13.45 6.54
C TRP A 77 -14.42 14.42 7.20
N ASN A 78 -14.61 15.70 6.91
CA ASN A 78 -14.04 16.78 7.70
C ASN A 78 -14.72 16.82 9.08
N LEU A 79 -14.12 17.54 10.04
CA LEU A 79 -14.69 17.63 11.40
C LEU A 79 -16.04 18.37 11.42
N ASP A 80 -16.29 19.26 10.46
CA ASP A 80 -17.51 20.04 10.25
C ASP A 80 -18.63 19.30 9.50
N ASP A 81 -18.51 17.97 9.35
CA ASP A 81 -19.47 17.11 8.63
C ASP A 81 -19.52 17.29 7.11
N THR A 82 -18.64 18.09 6.51
CA THR A 82 -18.49 18.12 5.04
C THR A 82 -17.68 16.91 4.55
N LYS A 83 -18.02 16.39 3.36
CA LYS A 83 -17.33 15.22 2.79
C LYS A 83 -15.93 15.60 2.32
N PHE A 84 -14.91 14.88 2.79
CA PHE A 84 -13.53 15.03 2.32
C PHE A 84 -13.25 14.15 1.10
N GLY A 85 -13.74 12.92 1.13
CA GLY A 85 -13.60 11.97 0.03
C GLY A 85 -14.08 10.58 0.41
N GLU A 86 -13.89 9.63 -0.49
CA GLU A 86 -14.32 8.24 -0.30
C GLU A 86 -13.41 7.25 -1.02
N ILE A 87 -13.44 6.02 -0.53
CA ILE A 87 -12.80 4.85 -1.12
C ILE A 87 -13.87 3.79 -1.32
N VAL A 88 -14.01 3.26 -2.53
CA VAL A 88 -15.01 2.23 -2.87
C VAL A 88 -14.31 1.03 -3.49
N MET A 89 -14.66 -0.17 -3.01
CA MET A 89 -14.25 -1.45 -3.61
C MET A 89 -15.32 -1.90 -4.61
N ASN A 90 -14.96 -2.05 -5.89
CA ASN A 90 -15.90 -2.43 -6.94
C ASN A 90 -16.01 -3.96 -7.14
N GLU A 91 -17.10 -4.42 -7.75
CA GLU A 91 -17.48 -5.83 -7.90
C GLU A 91 -16.49 -6.69 -8.68
N ASP A 92 -15.77 -6.12 -9.64
CA ASP A 92 -14.84 -6.88 -10.46
C ASP A 92 -13.50 -7.16 -9.77
N LEU A 93 -13.32 -6.72 -8.53
CA LEU A 93 -12.09 -6.90 -7.74
C LEU A 93 -10.84 -6.36 -8.42
N THR A 94 -10.96 -5.59 -9.50
CA THR A 94 -9.78 -5.13 -10.27
C THR A 94 -9.40 -3.68 -10.00
N TYR A 95 -10.28 -2.87 -9.38
CA TYR A 95 -9.97 -1.49 -9.04
C TYR A 95 -10.76 -0.95 -7.85
N PHE A 96 -10.09 -0.07 -7.09
CA PHE A 96 -10.73 0.85 -6.17
C PHE A 96 -11.11 2.14 -6.89
N THR A 97 -12.28 2.68 -6.57
CA THR A 97 -12.60 4.06 -6.89
C THR A 97 -12.14 4.94 -5.72
N LEU A 98 -11.13 5.76 -5.97
CA LEU A 98 -10.63 6.76 -5.03
C LEU A 98 -11.15 8.14 -5.44
N ASN A 99 -12.19 8.60 -4.76
CA ASN A 99 -12.66 9.98 -4.88
C ASN A 99 -12.03 10.79 -3.73
N LEU A 100 -10.73 11.03 -3.86
CA LEU A 100 -9.90 11.80 -2.92
C LEU A 100 -9.29 13.00 -3.64
N PRO A 101 -8.81 14.03 -2.91
CA PRO A 101 -7.95 15.05 -3.50
C PRO A 101 -6.77 14.44 -4.24
N LYS A 102 -6.29 15.11 -5.30
CA LYS A 102 -5.21 14.61 -6.19
C LYS A 102 -3.93 14.19 -5.44
N LYS A 103 -3.66 14.81 -4.30
CA LYS A 103 -2.50 14.53 -3.44
C LYS A 103 -2.97 14.23 -2.02
N VAL A 104 -2.61 13.04 -1.53
CA VAL A 104 -2.92 12.58 -0.16
C VAL A 104 -1.67 12.13 0.57
N ILE A 105 -1.52 12.57 1.82
CA ILE A 105 -0.48 12.13 2.75
C ILE A 105 -1.15 11.25 3.81
N ALA A 106 -0.77 9.97 3.86
CA ALA A 106 -1.31 8.93 4.74
C ALA A 106 -0.24 7.89 5.10
N ARG A 107 -0.50 6.96 6.03
CA ARG A 107 0.51 5.97 6.47
C ARG A 107 0.75 4.90 5.41
N LYS A 108 -0.33 4.36 4.83
CA LYS A 108 -0.30 3.46 3.67
C LYS A 108 -1.60 3.57 2.90
N LEU A 109 -1.51 3.90 1.61
CA LEU A 109 -2.68 4.02 0.73
C LEU A 109 -2.27 3.53 -0.66
N ILE A 110 -2.38 2.21 -0.84
CA ILE A 110 -1.97 1.49 -2.04
C ILE A 110 -3.17 0.67 -2.54
N PRO A 111 -3.76 1.02 -3.69
CA PRO A 111 -4.92 0.35 -4.25
C PRO A 111 -4.52 -0.82 -5.17
N GLU A 112 -3.76 -1.80 -4.68
CA GLU A 112 -3.35 -3.00 -5.44
C GLU A 112 -3.81 -4.28 -4.71
N ASN A 113 -4.32 -5.27 -5.47
CA ASN A 113 -4.81 -6.59 -4.98
C ASN A 113 -3.66 -7.36 -4.30
N ASP A 114 -3.77 -7.84 -3.07
CA ASP A 114 -4.71 -8.88 -2.62
C ASP A 114 -5.47 -8.56 -1.31
N PHE A 115 -5.22 -7.41 -0.69
CA PHE A 115 -5.96 -6.92 0.48
C PHE A 115 -5.93 -5.39 0.48
N ALA A 116 -7.08 -4.75 0.26
CA ALA A 116 -7.20 -3.30 0.46
C ALA A 116 -6.99 -2.99 1.95
N ALA A 117 -5.76 -2.68 2.32
CA ALA A 117 -5.42 -2.21 3.65
C ALA A 117 -5.09 -0.73 3.54
N PHE A 118 -6.04 0.11 3.95
CA PHE A 118 -5.85 1.55 4.00
C PHE A 118 -5.45 1.94 5.42
N GLU A 119 -4.21 2.35 5.58
CA GLU A 119 -3.65 2.67 6.88
C GLU A 119 -3.50 4.18 7.06
N PHE A 120 -4.02 4.67 8.18
CA PHE A 120 -3.94 6.05 8.58
C PHE A 120 -3.42 6.14 10.01
N ASP A 121 -2.65 7.18 10.28
CA ASP A 121 -2.43 7.60 11.66
C ASP A 121 -3.79 7.94 12.28
N ALA A 122 -3.99 7.58 13.54
CA ALA A 122 -5.29 7.71 14.18
C ALA A 122 -5.19 7.99 15.68
N GLU A 123 -6.23 8.61 16.22
CA GLU A 123 -6.47 8.61 17.65
C GLU A 123 -6.89 7.21 18.12
N LYS A 124 -6.78 6.95 19.41
CA LYS A 124 -7.26 5.69 19.99
C LYS A 124 -8.78 5.57 19.74
N PRO A 125 -9.27 4.46 19.18
CA PRO A 125 -10.71 4.23 19.06
C PRO A 125 -11.35 4.11 20.46
N GLU A 126 -12.25 5.02 20.79
CA GLU A 126 -13.02 4.98 22.04
C GLU A 126 -14.25 4.09 21.87
N PRO A 127 -14.51 3.05 22.69
CA PRO A 127 -15.54 2.04 22.43
C PRO A 127 -16.90 2.60 21.99
N ASP A 128 -17.43 3.57 22.74
CA ASP A 128 -18.78 4.10 22.54
C ASP A 128 -18.86 5.29 21.56
N ALA A 129 -17.73 5.73 21.00
CA ALA A 129 -17.73 6.84 20.06
C ALA A 129 -18.30 6.41 18.71
N LYS A 130 -19.18 7.25 18.11
CA LYS A 130 -19.72 7.06 16.76
C LYS A 130 -18.63 7.06 15.67
N TYR A 131 -17.57 7.85 15.88
CA TYR A 131 -16.55 8.11 14.87
C TYR A 131 -15.18 7.60 15.28
N LEU A 132 -14.38 7.27 14.29
CA LEU A 132 -12.93 7.10 14.36
C LEU A 132 -12.28 8.41 13.89
N PHE A 133 -11.20 8.82 14.53
CA PHE A 133 -10.44 10.00 14.12
C PHE A 133 -9.11 9.58 13.49
N ILE A 134 -8.94 9.93 12.22
CA ILE A 134 -7.76 9.60 11.42
C ILE A 134 -7.06 10.89 10.97
N TYR A 135 -5.81 10.78 10.55
CA TYR A 135 -5.05 11.88 9.96
C TYR A 135 -4.86 11.65 8.47
N VAL A 136 -5.32 12.63 7.69
CA VAL A 136 -5.14 12.68 6.23
C VAL A 136 -4.61 14.08 5.90
N ASN A 137 -3.56 14.18 5.10
CA ASN A 137 -2.91 15.47 4.80
C ASN A 137 -2.50 16.23 6.07
N ARG A 138 -2.08 15.48 7.11
CA ARG A 138 -1.67 16.01 8.43
C ARG A 138 -2.80 16.63 9.24
N GLU A 139 -4.04 16.59 8.75
CA GLU A 139 -5.21 17.12 9.42
C GLU A 139 -6.11 16.00 9.94
N LYS A 140 -6.80 16.27 11.05
CA LYS A 140 -7.76 15.33 11.62
C LYS A 140 -9.01 15.25 10.74
N ARG A 141 -9.46 14.04 10.48
CA ARG A 141 -10.66 13.67 9.74
C ARG A 141 -11.44 12.62 10.54
N LYS A 142 -12.72 12.46 10.24
CA LYS A 142 -13.58 11.47 10.91
C LYS A 142 -14.14 10.45 9.92
N VAL A 143 -14.22 9.21 10.39
CA VAL A 143 -14.80 8.06 9.68
C VAL A 143 -15.88 7.47 10.59
N GLU A 144 -17.05 7.13 10.06
CA GLU A 144 -18.09 6.48 10.85
C GLU A 144 -17.72 5.03 11.16
N LYS A 145 -17.88 4.59 12.41
CA LYS A 145 -17.59 3.20 12.79
C LYS A 145 -18.59 2.20 12.24
N LYS A 146 -19.84 2.63 12.11
CA LYS A 146 -20.94 1.77 11.70
C LYS A 146 -20.68 1.28 10.28
N GLY A 147 -20.61 -0.04 10.10
CA GLY A 147 -20.36 -0.66 8.79
C GLY A 147 -18.91 -0.60 8.33
N THR A 148 -17.96 -0.24 9.20
CA THR A 148 -16.54 -0.15 8.85
C THR A 148 -15.73 -1.26 9.54
N HIS A 149 -15.04 -2.08 8.76
CA HIS A 149 -14.11 -3.08 9.28
C HIS A 149 -12.72 -2.46 9.50
N PHE A 150 -12.23 -2.50 10.74
CA PHE A 150 -10.94 -1.90 11.09
C PHE A 150 -10.17 -2.65 12.17
N ALA A 151 -8.85 -2.49 12.15
CA ALA A 151 -7.94 -2.89 13.23
C ALA A 151 -7.12 -1.67 13.69
N PHE A 152 -6.85 -1.57 14.99
CA PHE A 152 -6.01 -0.50 15.56
C PHE A 152 -4.76 -1.08 16.21
N THR A 153 -3.60 -0.50 15.87
CA THR A 153 -2.32 -0.82 16.48
C THR A 153 -1.73 0.44 17.11
N ALA A 154 -1.56 0.45 18.42
CA ALA A 154 -0.95 1.57 19.14
C ALA A 154 0.53 1.74 18.75
N TRP A 155 1.03 2.97 18.84
CA TRP A 155 2.46 3.22 18.80
C TRP A 155 3.15 2.50 19.98
N LYS A 156 4.33 1.92 19.73
CA LYS A 156 5.21 1.37 20.77
C LYS A 156 5.92 2.49 21.51
#